data_AF-A0A0E2ZHP8-F1
#
_entry.id   AF-A0A0E2ZHP8-F1
#
_cell.length_a   1.000
_cell.length_b   1.000
_cell.length_c   1.000
_cell.angle_alpha   90.00
_cell.angle_beta   90.00
_cell.angle_gamma   90.00
#
_symmetry.space_group_name_H-M   'P 1'
#
loop_
_entity.id
_entity.type
_entity.pdbx_description
1 polymer ?
#
loop_
_entity_poly.entity_id
_entity_poly.type
_entity_poly.pdbx_seq_one_letter_code
_entity_poly.pdbx_strand_id
1 'polypeptide(L)'
;MDGLSGNDLLVGGEGEDTYLFGWNSQGNDIITELAGSNTIALEKGTVIADLRHAQYGDDLIISLRGSTATLTLKDYYLFSQQWSIRVENNV
;
A
#
# COMPACT_ATOMS: atom_id res chain seq x y z
N MET A 1 4.00 -5.77 -6.88
CA MET A 1 2.91 -5.33 -7.76
C MET A 1 2.82 -3.81 -7.70
N ASP A 2 2.67 -3.17 -8.85
CA ASP A 2 2.26 -1.77 -8.98
C ASP A 2 0.91 -1.73 -9.71
N GLY A 3 -0.03 -0.90 -9.22
CA GLY A 3 -1.30 -0.66 -9.92
C GLY A 3 -1.12 0.14 -11.21
N LEU A 4 0.06 0.73 -11.42
CA LEU A 4 0.34 1.64 -12.52
C LEU A 4 -0.60 2.85 -12.46
N SER A 5 -1.37 3.10 -13.52
CA SER A 5 -2.31 4.21 -13.61
C SER A 5 -3.73 3.69 -13.61
N GLY A 6 -4.58 4.23 -12.73
CA GLY A 6 -5.97 3.82 -12.65
C GLY A 6 -6.36 3.53 -11.21
N ASN A 7 -7.52 2.90 -11.05
CA ASN A 7 -7.92 2.35 -9.76
C ASN A 7 -7.86 0.83 -9.93
N ASP A 8 -6.90 0.20 -9.27
CA ASP A 8 -6.60 -1.20 -9.52
C ASP A 8 -6.95 -2.09 -8.32
N LEU A 9 -7.41 -3.31 -8.62
CA LEU A 9 -7.55 -4.37 -7.62
C LEU A 9 -6.32 -5.26 -7.70
N LEU A 10 -5.47 -5.18 -6.68
CA LEU A 10 -4.24 -5.96 -6.55
C LEU A 10 -4.52 -7.16 -5.64
N VAL A 11 -4.35 -8.38 -6.16
CA VAL A 11 -4.60 -9.62 -5.42
C VAL A 11 -3.28 -10.36 -5.22
N GLY A 12 -2.79 -10.40 -3.97
CA GLY A 12 -1.50 -11.03 -3.63
C GLY A 12 -1.54 -12.55 -3.72
N GLY A 13 -2.57 -13.14 -3.11
CA GLY A 13 -2.70 -14.59 -3.06
C GLY A 13 -2.00 -15.19 -1.84
N GLU A 14 -1.32 -16.32 -2.03
CA GLU A 14 -0.51 -16.95 -0.98
C GLU A 14 0.94 -16.49 -1.07
N GLY A 15 1.55 -16.15 0.06
CA GLY A 15 3.00 -15.92 0.13
C GLY A 15 3.35 -14.62 0.82
N GLU A 16 4.53 -14.09 0.52
CA GLU A 16 4.95 -12.76 0.95
C GLU A 16 4.98 -11.85 -0.27
N ASP A 17 4.06 -10.89 -0.32
CA ASP A 17 3.90 -10.00 -1.45
C ASP A 17 4.48 -8.61 -1.17
N THR A 18 4.94 -7.95 -2.23
CA THR A 18 5.45 -6.58 -2.15
C THR A 18 4.67 -5.67 -3.09
N TYR A 19 4.13 -4.57 -2.55
CA TYR A 19 3.34 -3.58 -3.27
C TYR A 19 4.09 -2.25 -3.33
N LEU A 20 4.21 -1.67 -4.53
CA LEU A 20 4.91 -0.41 -4.72
C LEU A 20 3.94 0.77 -4.53
N PHE A 21 4.35 1.75 -3.72
CA PHE A 21 3.56 2.97 -3.53
C PHE A 21 4.48 4.20 -3.37
N GLY A 22 4.12 5.32 -3.97
CA GLY A 22 4.95 6.52 -3.92
C GLY A 22 4.45 7.66 -4.78
N TRP A 23 5.31 8.66 -4.97
CA TRP A 23 4.96 9.91 -5.65
C TRP A 23 4.47 9.74 -7.10
N ASN A 24 4.80 8.64 -7.78
CA ASN A 24 4.33 8.34 -9.13
C ASN A 24 3.06 7.46 -9.15
N SER A 25 2.59 6.99 -7.99
CA SER A 25 1.34 6.24 -7.89
C SER A 25 0.15 7.12 -8.25
N GLN A 26 -0.82 6.55 -8.95
CA GLN A 26 -2.00 7.24 -9.46
C GLN A 26 -3.26 6.46 -9.08
N GLY A 27 -4.35 7.18 -8.86
CA GLY A 27 -5.65 6.62 -8.50
C GLY A 27 -5.69 5.87 -7.17
N ASN A 28 -6.72 5.05 -7.00
CA ASN A 28 -7.14 4.48 -5.72
C ASN A 28 -7.11 2.95 -5.79
N ASP A 29 -5.96 2.39 -5.45
CA ASP A 29 -5.74 0.95 -5.51
C ASP A 29 -6.28 0.26 -4.26
N ILE A 30 -6.74 -0.97 -4.43
CA ILE A 30 -7.22 -1.84 -3.37
C ILE A 30 -6.41 -3.13 -3.40
N ILE A 31 -5.76 -3.47 -2.28
CA ILE A 31 -5.08 -4.74 -2.09
C ILE A 31 -6.02 -5.70 -1.35
N THR A 32 -6.16 -6.92 -1.89
CA THR A 32 -6.75 -8.06 -1.19
C THR A 32 -5.69 -9.14 -0.97
N GLU A 33 -5.55 -9.56 0.28
CA GLU A 33 -4.57 -10.55 0.73
C GLU A 33 -5.26 -11.80 1.29
N LEU A 34 -4.61 -12.96 1.16
CA LEU A 34 -5.08 -14.19 1.79
C LEU A 34 -4.29 -14.52 3.06
N ALA A 35 -2.96 -14.46 2.99
CA ALA A 35 -2.05 -14.71 4.10
C ALA A 35 -0.64 -14.27 3.70
N GLY A 36 0.19 -13.86 4.67
CA GLY A 36 1.55 -13.44 4.36
C GLY A 36 2.14 -12.42 5.32
N SER A 37 3.46 -12.27 5.27
CA SER A 37 4.16 -11.08 5.76
C SER A 37 4.40 -10.14 4.60
N ASN A 38 3.46 -9.23 4.36
CA ASN A 38 3.42 -8.41 3.16
C ASN A 38 4.14 -7.08 3.36
N THR A 39 4.62 -6.50 2.26
CA THR A 39 5.47 -5.30 2.29
C THR A 39 4.91 -4.23 1.39
N ILE A 40 4.85 -3.00 1.89
CA ILE A 40 4.71 -1.81 1.06
C ILE A 40 6.11 -1.26 0.81
N ALA A 41 6.58 -1.36 -0.43
CA ALA A 41 7.83 -0.74 -0.86
C ALA A 41 7.55 0.71 -1.29
N LEU A 42 8.23 1.67 -0.67
CA LEU A 42 8.12 3.06 -1.04
C LEU A 42 9.01 3.37 -2.24
N GLU A 43 8.44 4.04 -3.25
CA GLU A 43 9.21 4.50 -4.40
C GLU A 43 10.37 5.41 -3.95
N LYS A 44 11.46 5.41 -4.73
CA LYS A 44 12.62 6.26 -4.49
C LYS A 44 12.21 7.72 -4.29
N GLY A 45 12.63 8.30 -3.16
CA GLY A 45 12.29 9.68 -2.79
C GLY A 45 10.98 9.85 -2.03
N THR A 46 10.20 8.78 -1.82
CA THR A 46 9.07 8.75 -0.90
C THR A 46 9.55 8.32 0.49
N VAL A 47 9.19 9.09 1.52
CA VAL A 47 9.55 8.76 2.91
C VAL A 47 8.31 8.53 3.77
N ILE A 48 8.48 7.84 4.91
CA ILE A 48 7.38 7.57 5.86
C ILE A 48 6.65 8.85 6.29
N ALA A 49 7.37 9.97 6.42
CA ALA A 49 6.78 11.25 6.82
C ALA A 49 5.80 11.83 5.78
N ASP A 50 5.87 11.39 4.53
CA ASP A 50 4.95 11.78 3.45
C ASP A 50 3.61 11.05 3.56
N LEU A 51 3.59 9.91 4.24
CA LEU A 51 2.41 9.07 4.36
C LEU A 51 1.39 9.68 5.32
N ARG A 52 0.12 9.44 5.00
CA ARG A 52 -1.03 9.56 5.88
C ARG A 52 -1.74 8.22 5.91
N HIS A 53 -2.35 7.93 7.05
CA HIS A 53 -3.21 6.77 7.20
C HIS A 53 -4.60 7.19 7.67
N ALA A 54 -5.60 6.42 7.29
CA ALA A 54 -6.96 6.51 7.80
C ALA A 54 -7.56 5.11 7.89
N GLN A 55 -8.45 4.91 8.85
CA GLN A 55 -9.32 3.74 8.89
C GLN A 55 -10.65 4.08 8.22
N TYR A 56 -11.15 3.19 7.37
CA TYR A 56 -12.49 3.27 6.79
C TYR A 56 -13.16 1.90 6.90
N GLY A 57 -14.11 1.76 7.84
CA GLY A 57 -14.64 0.45 8.20
C GLY A 57 -13.51 -0.46 8.70
N ASP A 58 -13.35 -1.61 8.05
CA ASP A 58 -12.32 -2.60 8.36
C ASP A 58 -11.03 -2.42 7.53
N ASP A 59 -10.97 -1.40 6.67
CA ASP A 59 -9.86 -1.16 5.77
C ASP A 59 -8.86 -0.13 6.32
N LEU A 60 -7.58 -0.31 6.01
CA LEU A 60 -6.54 0.69 6.23
C LEU A 60 -6.24 1.39 4.90
N ILE A 61 -6.46 2.71 4.85
CA ILE A 61 -6.15 3.53 3.69
C ILE A 61 -4.83 4.26 3.94
N ILE A 62 -3.88 4.09 3.03
CA ILE A 62 -2.60 4.79 2.99
C ILE A 62 -2.63 5.79 1.83
N SER A 63 -2.15 7.00 2.07
CA SER A 63 -2.10 8.08 1.06
C SER A 63 -0.86 8.95 1.24
N LEU A 64 -0.54 9.77 0.25
CA LEU A 64 0.55 10.74 0.32
C LEU A 64 0.01 12.16 0.56
N ARG A 65 0.70 12.94 1.39
CA ARG A 65 0.38 14.35 1.61
C ARG A 65 0.45 15.12 0.29
N GLY A 66 -0.65 15.77 -0.09
CA GLY A 66 -0.71 16.56 -1.32
C GLY A 66 -0.92 15.74 -2.61
N SER A 67 -1.07 14.41 -2.50
CA SER A 67 -1.54 13.55 -3.59
C SER A 67 -3.00 13.15 -3.37
N THR A 68 -3.67 12.77 -4.46
CA THR A 68 -4.97 12.09 -4.42
C THR A 68 -4.85 10.57 -4.46
N ALA A 69 -3.64 10.03 -4.66
CA ALA A 69 -3.44 8.59 -4.76
C ALA A 69 -3.60 7.90 -3.41
N THR A 70 -4.24 6.74 -3.41
CA THR A 70 -4.44 5.91 -2.22
C THR A 70 -4.12 4.46 -2.48
N LEU A 71 -3.59 3.79 -1.46
CA LEU A 71 -3.48 2.34 -1.39
C LEU A 71 -4.34 1.85 -0.22
N THR A 72 -5.37 1.09 -0.52
CA THR A 72 -6.31 0.53 0.46
C THR A 72 -5.94 -0.91 0.76
N LEU A 73 -5.58 -1.20 2.01
CA LEU A 73 -5.36 -2.56 2.50
C LEU A 73 -6.70 -3.06 3.02
N LYS A 74 -7.31 -3.97 2.25
CA LYS A 74 -8.64 -4.48 2.54
C LYS A 74 -8.65 -5.36 3.80
N ASP A 75 -9.68 -5.19 4.62
CA ASP A 75 -9.98 -5.99 5.81
C ASP A 75 -8.80 -6.03 6.83
N TYR A 76 -7.95 -4.99 6.81
CA TYR A 76 -6.76 -4.84 7.67
C TYR A 76 -7.10 -4.96 9.16
N TYR A 77 -8.24 -4.42 9.58
CA TYR A 77 -8.68 -4.44 10.97
C TYR A 77 -9.56 -5.65 11.31
N LEU A 78 -9.97 -6.44 10.32
CA LEU A 78 -10.79 -7.64 10.51
C LEU A 78 -9.94 -8.90 10.69
N PHE A 79 -8.82 -9.00 9.98
CA PHE A 79 -7.91 -10.14 10.06
C PHE A 79 -6.56 -9.74 10.65
N SER A 80 -5.93 -10.67 11.38
CA SER A 80 -4.53 -10.48 11.78
C SER A 80 -3.65 -10.57 10.54
N GLN A 81 -3.17 -9.42 10.06
CA GLN A 81 -2.28 -9.32 8.91
C GLN A 81 -0.93 -8.78 9.36
N GLN A 82 0.16 -9.32 8.80
CA GLN A 82 1.50 -8.82 9.07
C GLN A 82 1.96 -7.94 7.90
N TRP A 83 2.19 -6.66 8.18
CA TRP A 83 2.61 -5.68 7.18
C TRP A 83 3.89 -4.97 7.61
N SER A 84 4.79 -4.77 6.67
CA SER A 84 5.97 -3.92 6.83
C SER A 84 6.00 -2.81 5.78
N ILE A 85 6.68 -1.71 6.08
CA ILE A 85 6.97 -0.66 5.10
C ILE A 85 8.48 -0.62 4.88
N ARG A 86 8.91 -0.72 3.63
CA ARG A 86 10.31 -0.64 3.22
C ARG A 86 10.57 0.68 2.49
N VAL A 87 11.51 1.47 3.00
CA VAL A 87 12.02 2.66 2.31
C VAL A 87 13.22 2.26 1.47
N GLU A 88 13.16 2.50 0.17
CA GLU A 88 14.34 2.32 -0.69
C GLU A 88 15.33 3.47 -0.46
N ASN A 89 16.54 3.15 -0.02
CA ASN A 89 17.58 4.16 0.21
C ASN A 89 18.10 4.72 -1.12
N ASN A 90 18.30 6.04 -1.18
CA ASN A 90 19.09 6.68 -2.23
C ASN A 90 20.56 6.28 -2.04
N VAL A 91 21.02 5.24 -2.74
CA VAL A 91 22.46 5.07 -3.01
C VAL A 91 22.90 6.13 -4.00
#